data_AF-A0A3M9X7Q6-F1
#
_entry.id   AF-A0A3M9X7Q6-F1
#
_cell.length_a   1.000
_cell.length_b   1.000
_cell.length_c   1.000
_cell.angle_alpha   90.00
_cell.angle_beta   90.00
_cell.angle_gamma   90.00
#
_symmetry.space_group_name_H-M   'P 1'
#
loop_
_entity.id
_entity.type
_entity.pdbx_description
1 polymer ?
#
loop_
_entity_poly.entity_id
_entity_poly.type
_entity_poly.pdbx_seq_one_letter_code
_entity_poly.pdbx_strand_id
1 'polypeptide(L)'
;MTCFLCLQCGVQFAAKETPPQHCPVCEDQRQFVRWEGQAWITPQELAAGHRLLMRDDAGVLGFGIEPRFAIGQRAQLVQTPHGNVLWDCVSMVSDEAVAEINRRGGLAAIAISHCHFYSAMACWSEAFGGVPVYLHADDRQWIMRPHPSIVSWQGETFALNPSLTLVRCGGHFAGSQVLHWQREGGNALLTGDTVQVTPTRRYVSFMYSYPNQIPLNAAAVRRIGAALEPFDFDDIRGAWWDLNIIGGAKAAFNASVARYLAAIA
;
A
#
# COMPACT_ATOMS: atom_id res chain seq x y z
N MET A 1 -26.08 3.78 10.23
CA MET A 1 -24.67 4.09 10.57
C MET A 1 -23.85 4.01 9.29
N THR A 2 -22.82 4.84 9.14
CA THR A 2 -22.07 5.04 7.90
C THR A 2 -20.57 4.87 8.15
N CYS A 3 -19.88 4.13 7.27
CA CYS A 3 -18.43 4.01 7.27
C CYS A 3 -17.81 5.19 6.49
N PHE A 4 -17.52 6.28 7.18
CA PHE A 4 -16.95 7.49 6.58
C PHE A 4 -15.50 7.27 6.13
N LEU A 5 -15.12 7.93 5.04
CA LEU A 5 -13.76 8.01 4.53
C LEU A 5 -13.20 9.39 4.87
N CYS A 6 -11.98 9.44 5.39
CA CYS A 6 -11.28 10.72 5.54
C CYS A 6 -10.99 11.29 4.15
N LEU A 7 -11.38 12.53 3.88
CA LEU A 7 -11.20 13.14 2.55
C LEU A 7 -9.71 13.28 2.17
N GLN A 8 -8.83 13.40 3.18
CA GLN A 8 -7.40 13.63 2.99
C GLN A 8 -6.62 12.36 2.71
N CYS A 9 -6.73 11.35 3.59
CA CYS A 9 -5.97 10.11 3.47
C CYS A 9 -6.75 8.95 2.82
N GLY A 10 -8.07 9.08 2.70
CA GLY A 10 -8.93 8.05 2.10
C GLY A 10 -9.13 6.80 2.97
N VAL A 11 -8.61 6.78 4.20
CA VAL A 11 -8.82 5.68 5.16
C VAL A 11 -10.27 5.67 5.61
N GLN A 12 -10.87 4.47 5.62
CA GLN A 12 -12.24 4.26 6.07
C GLN A 12 -12.31 3.95 7.56
N PHE A 13 -13.31 4.50 8.22
CA PHE A 13 -13.55 4.34 9.65
C PHE A 13 -14.74 3.39 9.88
N ALA A 14 -14.76 2.78 11.07
CA ALA A 14 -15.90 2.01 11.54
C ALA A 14 -17.20 2.82 11.46
N ALA A 15 -18.32 2.12 11.28
CA ALA A 15 -19.62 2.75 11.10
C ALA A 15 -19.96 3.66 12.29
N LYS A 16 -20.44 4.88 12.02
CA LYS A 16 -20.92 5.84 13.03
C LYS A 16 -22.17 6.58 12.52
N GLU A 17 -22.90 7.24 13.42
CA GLU A 17 -24.03 8.09 13.03
C GLU A 17 -23.55 9.41 12.41
N THR A 18 -22.47 9.98 12.96
CA THR A 18 -21.83 11.20 12.49
C THR A 18 -20.37 10.94 12.11
N PRO A 19 -19.77 11.77 11.23
CA PRO A 19 -18.36 11.66 10.90
C PRO A 19 -17.48 11.79 12.15
N PRO A 20 -16.34 11.08 12.24
CA PRO A 20 -15.41 11.25 13.34
C PRO A 20 -14.90 12.70 13.45
N GLN A 21 -14.58 13.18 14.64
CA GLN A 21 -14.04 14.54 14.81
C GLN A 21 -12.59 14.65 14.31
N HIS A 22 -11.83 13.56 14.44
CA HIS A 22 -10.39 13.50 14.18
C HIS A 22 -10.07 12.30 13.30
N CYS A 23 -9.03 12.44 12.46
CA CYS A 23 -8.43 11.32 11.75
C CYS A 23 -7.02 11.08 12.34
N PRO A 24 -6.84 10.05 13.20
CA PRO A 24 -5.53 9.77 13.82
C PRO A 24 -4.41 9.57 12.80
N VAL A 25 -4.75 9.06 11.61
CA VAL A 25 -3.78 8.90 10.49
C VAL A 25 -3.33 10.25 9.94
N CYS A 26 -4.21 11.26 9.87
CA CYS A 26 -3.89 12.60 9.37
C CYS A 26 -3.26 13.51 10.42
N GLU A 27 -3.57 13.29 11.69
CA GLU A 27 -2.97 14.03 12.81
C GLU A 27 -1.56 13.53 13.17
N ASP A 28 -1.20 12.32 12.71
CA ASP A 28 0.17 11.85 12.79
C ASP A 28 1.09 12.67 11.86
N GLN A 29 2.29 12.99 12.34
CA GLN A 29 3.33 13.77 11.63
C GLN A 29 3.80 13.17 10.29
N ARG A 30 3.38 11.94 9.96
CA ARG A 30 3.64 11.29 8.66
C ARG A 30 2.59 11.62 7.60
N GLN A 31 1.57 12.36 8.01
CA GLN A 31 0.52 12.91 7.17
C GLN A 31 0.19 14.34 7.64
N PHE A 32 -0.91 14.89 7.17
CA PHE A 32 -1.42 16.18 7.60
C PHE A 32 -2.95 16.20 7.55
N VAL A 33 -3.54 17.07 8.35
CA VAL A 33 -4.95 17.48 8.19
C VAL A 33 -5.00 18.56 7.11
N ARG A 34 -6.04 18.55 6.29
CA ARG A 34 -6.27 19.57 5.25
C ARG A 34 -6.23 20.98 5.83
N TRP A 35 -5.88 21.94 4.98
CA TRP A 35 -5.86 23.36 5.35
C TRP A 35 -7.25 23.89 5.73
N GLU A 36 -8.30 23.37 5.10
CA GLU A 36 -9.69 23.71 5.43
C GLU A 36 -10.22 22.95 6.67
N GLY A 37 -9.37 22.15 7.32
CA GLY A 37 -9.72 21.32 8.47
C GLY A 37 -10.15 19.90 8.11
N GLN A 38 -10.48 19.12 9.16
CA GLN A 38 -10.87 17.73 9.00
C GLN A 38 -12.18 17.62 8.23
N ALA A 39 -12.18 16.80 7.16
CA ALA A 39 -13.33 16.58 6.30
C ALA A 39 -13.52 15.08 6.01
N TRP A 40 -14.76 14.73 5.69
CA TRP A 40 -15.20 13.36 5.50
C TRP A 40 -16.10 13.26 4.28
N ILE A 41 -16.11 12.07 3.68
CA ILE A 41 -17.00 11.72 2.58
C ILE A 41 -17.58 10.33 2.82
N THR A 42 -18.80 10.11 2.36
CA THR A 42 -19.40 8.77 2.33
C THR A 42 -18.98 8.00 1.07
N PRO A 43 -19.02 6.66 1.09
CA PRO A 43 -18.78 5.88 -0.13
C PRO A 43 -19.71 6.27 -1.30
N GLN A 44 -20.97 6.60 -1.00
CA GLN A 44 -21.96 7.01 -1.98
C GLN A 44 -21.62 8.36 -2.64
N GLU A 45 -21.24 9.35 -1.84
CA GLU A 45 -20.79 10.66 -2.36
C GLU A 45 -19.51 10.53 -3.19
N LEU A 46 -18.57 9.67 -2.76
CA LEU A 46 -17.37 9.39 -3.53
C LEU A 46 -17.71 8.80 -4.91
N ALA A 47 -18.59 7.79 -4.94
CA ALA A 47 -19.02 7.13 -6.17
C ALA A 47 -19.85 8.02 -7.11
N ALA A 48 -20.48 9.09 -6.60
CA ALA A 48 -21.24 10.03 -7.43
C ALA A 48 -20.34 10.90 -8.33
N GLY A 49 -19.09 11.15 -7.93
CA GLY A 49 -18.16 12.02 -8.65
C GLY A 49 -16.87 11.34 -9.14
N HIS A 50 -16.67 10.07 -8.80
CA HIS A 50 -15.45 9.34 -9.08
C HIS A 50 -15.77 7.94 -9.59
N ARG A 51 -14.82 7.37 -10.34
CA ARG A 51 -14.86 5.99 -10.81
C ARG A 51 -13.56 5.29 -10.49
N LEU A 52 -13.63 3.96 -10.42
CA LEU A 52 -12.46 3.13 -10.32
C LEU A 52 -11.77 3.05 -11.70
N LEU A 53 -10.50 3.43 -11.76
CA LEU A 53 -9.66 3.29 -12.95
C LEU A 53 -8.91 1.96 -12.91
N MET A 54 -9.07 1.15 -13.95
CA MET A 54 -8.26 -0.05 -14.18
C MET A 54 -7.27 0.21 -15.32
N ARG A 55 -5.99 -0.08 -15.09
CA ARG A 55 -4.94 0.17 -16.09
C ARG A 55 -3.80 -0.81 -15.92
N ASP A 56 -3.29 -1.35 -17.03
CA ASP A 56 -1.99 -2.03 -17.02
C ASP A 56 -0.88 -1.01 -16.74
N ASP A 57 0.05 -1.37 -15.87
CA ASP A 57 1.25 -0.58 -15.65
C ASP A 57 2.45 -1.52 -15.50
N ALA A 58 3.20 -1.61 -16.61
CA ALA A 58 4.33 -2.49 -16.80
C ALA A 58 4.00 -3.98 -16.61
N GLY A 59 2.84 -4.42 -17.11
CA GLY A 59 2.42 -5.83 -17.07
C GLY A 59 1.69 -6.24 -15.78
N VAL A 60 1.35 -5.29 -14.91
CA VAL A 60 0.55 -5.53 -13.70
C VAL A 60 -0.71 -4.70 -13.79
N LEU A 61 -1.88 -5.34 -13.64
CA LEU A 61 -3.15 -4.64 -13.59
C LEU A 61 -3.24 -3.86 -12.28
N GLY A 62 -3.33 -2.53 -12.38
CA GLY A 62 -3.51 -1.62 -11.27
C GLY A 62 -4.92 -1.05 -11.19
N PHE A 63 -5.28 -0.57 -10.00
CA PHE A 63 -6.58 -0.01 -9.65
C PHE A 63 -6.36 1.34 -8.96
N GLY A 64 -6.90 2.41 -9.52
CA GLY A 64 -6.87 3.77 -8.95
C GLY A 64 -8.26 4.38 -8.90
N ILE A 65 -8.35 5.64 -8.49
CA ILE A 65 -9.59 6.42 -8.50
C ILE A 65 -9.40 7.63 -9.41
N GLU A 66 -10.39 7.89 -10.27
CA GLU A 66 -10.42 9.04 -11.15
C GLU A 66 -11.74 9.83 -10.99
N PRO A 67 -11.71 11.16 -10.81
CA PRO A 67 -10.52 12.01 -10.59
C PRO A 67 -9.65 11.57 -9.39
N ARG A 68 -8.43 12.09 -9.24
CA ARG A 68 -7.56 11.71 -8.12
C ARG A 68 -8.28 11.98 -6.79
N PHE A 69 -8.43 10.93 -5.98
CA PHE A 69 -9.00 11.02 -4.64
C PHE A 69 -7.95 10.79 -3.56
N ALA A 70 -8.00 11.60 -2.50
CA ALA A 70 -7.12 11.52 -1.35
C ALA A 70 -5.63 11.44 -1.76
N ILE A 71 -4.90 10.47 -1.21
CA ILE A 71 -3.48 10.25 -1.49
C ILE A 71 -3.25 9.95 -2.98
N GLY A 72 -4.14 9.19 -3.62
CA GLY A 72 -4.11 8.90 -5.06
C GLY A 72 -3.23 7.72 -5.45
N GLN A 73 -2.95 6.82 -4.49
CA GLN A 73 -2.21 5.58 -4.73
C GLN A 73 -2.99 4.63 -5.65
N ARG A 74 -2.31 3.59 -6.14
CA ARG A 74 -2.94 2.46 -6.82
C ARG A 74 -2.79 1.16 -6.04
N ALA A 75 -3.83 0.33 -6.07
CA ALA A 75 -3.71 -1.08 -5.72
C ALA A 75 -3.26 -1.88 -6.94
N GLN A 76 -2.67 -3.07 -6.74
CA GLN A 76 -2.08 -3.89 -7.80
C GLN A 76 -2.50 -5.35 -7.67
N LEU A 77 -3.01 -5.96 -8.74
CA LEU A 77 -3.37 -7.38 -8.76
C LEU A 77 -2.15 -8.24 -9.07
N VAL A 78 -1.66 -8.94 -8.05
CA VAL A 78 -0.54 -9.89 -8.15
C VAL A 78 -1.10 -11.27 -8.46
N GLN A 79 -0.90 -11.74 -9.69
CA GLN A 79 -1.41 -13.03 -10.16
C GLN A 79 -0.36 -14.12 -9.97
N THR A 80 -0.74 -15.23 -9.33
CA THR A 80 0.15 -16.38 -9.12
C THR A 80 -0.59 -17.69 -9.35
N PRO A 81 0.10 -18.80 -9.69
CA PRO A 81 -0.51 -20.12 -9.78
C PRO A 81 -1.13 -20.62 -8.45
N HIS A 82 -0.81 -19.98 -7.32
CA HIS A 82 -1.25 -20.35 -5.99
C HIS A 82 -2.34 -19.43 -5.42
N GLY A 83 -2.94 -18.60 -6.28
CA GLY A 83 -3.97 -17.63 -5.92
C GLY A 83 -3.48 -16.17 -6.06
N ASN A 84 -4.40 -15.29 -6.44
CA ASN A 84 -4.06 -13.88 -6.64
C ASN A 84 -4.13 -13.11 -5.32
N VAL A 85 -3.28 -12.09 -5.18
CA VAL A 85 -3.28 -11.17 -4.06
C VAL A 85 -3.47 -9.76 -4.55
N LEU A 86 -4.36 -8.99 -3.92
CA LEU A 86 -4.42 -7.55 -4.12
C LEU A 86 -3.38 -6.90 -3.19
N TRP A 87 -2.38 -6.25 -3.78
CA TRP A 87 -1.40 -5.46 -3.06
C TRP A 87 -1.86 -4.01 -2.92
N ASP A 88 -1.88 -3.52 -1.68
CA ASP A 88 -2.49 -2.26 -1.27
C ASP A 88 -3.99 -2.16 -1.58
N CYS A 89 -4.64 -1.08 -1.14
CA CYS A 89 -6.06 -0.81 -1.41
C CYS A 89 -6.28 0.64 -1.82
N VAL A 90 -7.43 0.87 -2.44
CA VAL A 90 -7.99 2.20 -2.73
C VAL A 90 -9.35 2.36 -2.04
N SER A 91 -9.81 3.59 -1.91
CA SER A 91 -11.00 3.97 -1.13
C SER A 91 -12.35 3.64 -1.80
N MET A 92 -12.33 2.89 -2.90
CA MET A 92 -13.51 2.55 -3.70
C MET A 92 -13.40 1.09 -4.16
N VAL A 93 -14.56 0.41 -4.22
CA VAL A 93 -14.75 -0.87 -4.88
C VAL A 93 -15.83 -0.68 -5.94
N SER A 94 -15.68 -1.28 -7.12
CA SER A 94 -16.72 -1.26 -8.16
C SER A 94 -16.99 -2.67 -8.68
N ASP A 95 -18.21 -2.90 -9.16
CA ASP A 95 -18.62 -4.21 -9.70
C ASP A 95 -17.77 -4.59 -10.90
N GLU A 96 -17.37 -3.63 -11.73
CA GLU A 96 -16.50 -3.86 -12.90
C GLU A 96 -15.10 -4.34 -12.48
N ALA A 97 -14.53 -3.76 -11.42
CA ALA A 97 -13.24 -4.17 -10.89
C ALA A 97 -13.30 -5.57 -10.30
N VAL A 98 -14.38 -5.87 -9.54
CA VAL A 98 -14.62 -7.20 -8.98
C VAL A 98 -14.80 -8.24 -10.07
N ALA A 99 -15.59 -7.93 -11.11
CA ALA A 99 -15.80 -8.81 -12.25
C ALA A 99 -14.48 -9.10 -13.00
N GLU A 100 -13.65 -8.08 -13.22
CA GLU A 100 -12.36 -8.26 -13.91
C GLU A 100 -11.37 -9.10 -13.08
N ILE A 101 -11.32 -8.92 -11.76
CA ILE A 101 -10.49 -9.76 -10.88
C ILE A 101 -11.02 -11.20 -10.85
N ASN A 102 -12.34 -11.40 -10.77
CA ASN A 102 -12.94 -12.74 -10.81
C ASN A 102 -12.67 -13.47 -12.13
N ARG A 103 -12.71 -12.75 -13.27
CA ARG A 103 -12.32 -13.29 -14.59
C ARG A 103 -10.87 -13.77 -14.63
N ARG A 104 -10.01 -13.24 -13.75
CA ARG A 104 -8.60 -13.60 -13.59
C ARG A 104 -8.33 -14.62 -12.48
N GLY A 105 -9.37 -15.21 -11.89
CA GLY A 105 -9.25 -16.23 -10.85
C GLY A 105 -9.56 -15.76 -9.43
N GLY A 106 -10.12 -14.56 -9.27
CA GLY A 106 -10.54 -14.02 -7.97
C GLY A 106 -9.36 -13.57 -7.09
N LEU A 107 -9.59 -13.40 -5.80
CA LEU A 107 -8.56 -13.12 -4.79
C LEU A 107 -8.47 -14.26 -3.77
N ALA A 108 -7.25 -14.63 -3.40
CA ALA A 108 -6.98 -15.47 -2.24
C ALA A 108 -6.75 -14.63 -0.97
N ALA A 109 -6.19 -13.43 -1.11
CA ALA A 109 -5.92 -12.52 -0.02
C ALA A 109 -5.75 -11.06 -0.48
N ILE A 110 -5.71 -10.16 0.49
CA ILE A 110 -5.27 -8.77 0.34
C ILE A 110 -4.07 -8.57 1.27
N ALA A 111 -3.03 -7.86 0.83
CA ALA A 111 -1.92 -7.46 1.69
C ALA A 111 -1.59 -5.98 1.44
N ILE A 112 -1.30 -5.24 2.51
CA ILE A 112 -1.20 -3.77 2.42
C ILE A 112 0.06 -3.26 3.09
N SER A 113 0.82 -2.44 2.37
CA SER A 113 2.13 -1.93 2.76
C SER A 113 2.14 -1.20 4.11
N HIS A 114 1.19 -0.31 4.35
CA HIS A 114 1.09 0.50 5.59
C HIS A 114 -0.27 1.22 5.67
N CYS A 115 -0.53 1.89 6.80
CA CYS A 115 -1.87 2.37 7.15
C CYS A 115 -2.47 3.43 6.22
N HIS A 116 -1.65 4.22 5.52
CA HIS A 116 -2.17 5.16 4.53
C HIS A 116 -2.97 4.48 3.43
N PHE A 117 -2.65 3.21 3.11
CA PHE A 117 -3.28 2.47 2.03
C PHE A 117 -4.30 1.43 2.54
N TYR A 118 -4.65 1.46 3.83
CA TYR A 118 -5.73 0.61 4.36
C TYR A 118 -7.08 0.97 3.73
N SER A 119 -7.28 2.25 3.39
CA SER A 119 -8.38 2.73 2.55
C SER A 119 -9.72 2.04 2.84
N ALA A 120 -10.35 1.42 1.84
CA ALA A 120 -11.59 0.64 1.99
C ALA A 120 -11.33 -0.88 2.06
N MET A 121 -10.24 -1.33 2.68
CA MET A 121 -9.81 -2.75 2.70
C MET A 121 -10.89 -3.73 3.16
N ALA A 122 -11.75 -3.33 4.10
CA ALA A 122 -12.86 -4.16 4.56
C ALA A 122 -13.91 -4.34 3.45
N CYS A 123 -14.26 -3.29 2.71
CA CYS A 123 -15.14 -3.40 1.54
C CYS A 123 -14.53 -4.27 0.44
N TRP A 124 -13.23 -4.14 0.18
CA TRP A 124 -12.52 -5.00 -0.76
C TRP A 124 -12.59 -6.47 -0.32
N SER A 125 -12.30 -6.76 0.96
CA SER A 125 -12.42 -8.12 1.49
C SER A 125 -13.84 -8.68 1.36
N GLU A 126 -14.86 -7.91 1.76
CA GLU A 126 -16.27 -8.28 1.67
C GLU A 126 -16.70 -8.60 0.22
N ALA A 127 -16.24 -7.81 -0.77
CA ALA A 127 -16.55 -8.00 -2.18
C ALA A 127 -16.01 -9.33 -2.77
N PHE A 128 -15.01 -9.93 -2.13
CA PHE A 128 -14.47 -11.25 -2.49
C PHE A 128 -14.85 -12.35 -1.48
N GLY A 129 -15.93 -12.16 -0.72
CA GLY A 129 -16.43 -13.18 0.20
C GLY A 129 -15.67 -13.27 1.53
N GLY A 130 -15.02 -12.19 1.94
CA GLY A 130 -14.32 -12.11 3.23
C GLY A 130 -12.89 -12.63 3.20
N VAL A 131 -12.20 -12.55 2.06
CA VAL A 131 -10.79 -12.96 1.94
C VAL A 131 -9.90 -12.27 2.99
N PRO A 132 -8.87 -12.94 3.51
CA PRO A 132 -8.03 -12.39 4.56
C PRO A 132 -7.26 -11.13 4.11
N VAL A 133 -7.16 -10.15 5.01
CA VAL A 133 -6.39 -8.91 4.84
C VAL A 133 -5.17 -8.96 5.78
N TYR A 134 -3.98 -9.09 5.22
CA TYR A 134 -2.74 -9.23 5.99
C TYR A 134 -2.11 -7.89 6.32
N LEU A 135 -2.09 -7.57 7.60
CA LEU A 135 -1.49 -6.36 8.17
C LEU A 135 -0.45 -6.77 9.22
N HIS A 136 0.67 -6.05 9.32
CA HIS A 136 1.63 -6.34 10.38
C HIS A 136 1.09 -5.84 11.74
N ALA A 137 1.25 -6.65 12.79
CA ALA A 137 0.66 -6.40 14.11
C ALA A 137 1.15 -5.09 14.78
N ASP A 138 2.32 -4.59 14.41
CA ASP A 138 2.84 -3.31 14.93
C ASP A 138 2.03 -2.09 14.46
N ASP A 139 1.31 -2.23 13.35
CA ASP A 139 0.46 -1.18 12.82
C ASP A 139 -1.00 -1.30 13.29
N ARG A 140 -1.30 -2.20 14.25
CA ARG A 140 -2.66 -2.44 14.75
C ARG A 140 -3.40 -1.18 15.21
N GLN A 141 -2.68 -0.21 15.76
CA GLN A 141 -3.23 1.05 16.25
C GLN A 141 -3.79 1.94 15.12
N TRP A 142 -3.36 1.70 13.88
CA TRP A 142 -3.78 2.45 12.70
C TRP A 142 -5.02 1.85 12.01
N ILE A 143 -5.59 0.78 12.57
CA ILE A 143 -6.79 0.14 12.04
C ILE A 143 -8.03 0.93 12.48
N MET A 144 -8.52 1.80 11.60
CA MET A 144 -9.68 2.67 11.87
C MET A 144 -11.04 1.99 11.66
N ARG A 145 -11.08 0.92 10.86
CA ARG A 145 -12.24 0.02 10.70
C ARG A 145 -11.79 -1.41 11.00
N PRO A 146 -11.91 -1.87 12.27
CA PRO A 146 -11.73 -3.27 12.61
C PRO A 146 -12.66 -4.16 11.78
N HIS A 147 -12.18 -5.32 11.35
CA HIS A 147 -12.92 -6.24 10.51
C HIS A 147 -12.43 -7.69 10.73
N PRO A 148 -13.31 -8.71 10.75
CA PRO A 148 -12.93 -10.09 11.05
C PRO A 148 -11.96 -10.73 10.05
N SER A 149 -11.87 -10.22 8.82
CA SER A 149 -10.90 -10.73 7.84
C SER A 149 -9.47 -10.25 8.07
N ILE A 150 -9.25 -9.32 8.99
CA ILE A 150 -7.90 -8.80 9.26
C ILE A 150 -7.07 -9.88 9.97
N VAL A 151 -5.96 -10.26 9.34
CA VAL A 151 -4.94 -11.15 9.90
C VAL A 151 -3.74 -10.31 10.31
N SER A 152 -3.57 -10.13 11.62
CA SER A 152 -2.42 -9.45 12.21
C SER A 152 -1.23 -10.41 12.30
N TRP A 153 -0.34 -10.35 11.31
CA TRP A 153 0.86 -11.19 11.30
C TRP A 153 2.02 -10.54 12.07
N GLN A 154 2.99 -11.34 12.50
CA GLN A 154 4.13 -10.92 13.33
C GLN A 154 5.43 -11.49 12.79
N GLY A 155 6.55 -10.83 13.12
CA GLY A 155 7.89 -11.25 12.75
C GLY A 155 8.47 -10.39 11.63
N GLU A 156 9.59 -10.85 11.06
CA GLU A 156 10.25 -10.08 9.99
C GLU A 156 9.78 -10.48 8.59
N THR A 157 9.31 -11.73 8.42
CA THR A 157 8.77 -12.21 7.13
C THR A 157 7.55 -13.10 7.33
N PHE A 158 6.66 -13.14 6.33
CA PHE A 158 5.49 -14.01 6.30
C PHE A 158 5.21 -14.51 4.88
N ALA A 159 5.25 -15.82 4.67
CA ALA A 159 4.91 -16.42 3.39
C ALA A 159 3.38 -16.48 3.22
N LEU A 160 2.84 -15.69 2.27
CA LEU A 160 1.42 -15.74 1.91
C LEU A 160 1.10 -16.99 1.10
N ASN A 161 1.99 -17.32 0.16
CA ASN A 161 1.95 -18.52 -0.66
C ASN A 161 3.37 -18.81 -1.20
N PRO A 162 3.59 -19.89 -1.97
CA PRO A 162 4.94 -20.24 -2.46
C PRO A 162 5.65 -19.15 -3.31
N SER A 163 4.89 -18.22 -3.89
CA SER A 163 5.43 -17.14 -4.74
C SER A 163 5.49 -15.79 -4.04
N LEU A 164 4.87 -15.62 -2.87
CA LEU A 164 4.59 -14.33 -2.26
C LEU A 164 5.04 -14.30 -0.80
N THR A 165 5.97 -13.41 -0.48
CA THR A 165 6.48 -13.21 0.88
C THR A 165 6.36 -11.76 1.29
N LEU A 166 5.68 -11.50 2.40
CA LEU A 166 5.66 -10.20 3.06
C LEU A 166 6.95 -10.04 3.86
N VAL A 167 7.54 -8.84 3.79
CA VAL A 167 8.76 -8.49 4.51
C VAL A 167 8.50 -7.22 5.30
N ARG A 168 8.66 -7.29 6.62
CA ARG A 168 8.54 -6.12 7.51
C ARG A 168 9.82 -5.30 7.40
N CYS A 169 9.70 -4.13 6.80
CA CYS A 169 10.81 -3.19 6.65
C CYS A 169 10.85 -2.16 7.79
N GLY A 170 9.68 -1.79 8.31
CA GLY A 170 9.55 -0.70 9.28
C GLY A 170 9.91 0.66 8.66
N GLY A 171 10.36 1.59 9.51
CA GLY A 171 10.81 2.92 9.07
C GLY A 171 9.67 3.91 8.92
N HIS A 172 8.96 3.88 7.78
CA HIS A 172 7.85 4.80 7.50
C HIS A 172 6.73 4.63 8.55
N PHE A 173 6.26 3.40 8.76
CA PHE A 173 5.53 2.95 9.95
C PHE A 173 6.24 1.77 10.60
N ALA A 174 5.89 1.43 11.84
CA ALA A 174 6.55 0.35 12.57
C ALA A 174 6.27 -1.03 11.92
N GLY A 175 5.04 -1.22 11.44
CA GLY A 175 4.59 -2.39 10.69
C GLY A 175 4.68 -2.25 9.17
N SER A 176 5.31 -1.19 8.66
CA SER A 176 5.49 -1.01 7.22
C SER A 176 6.13 -2.25 6.58
N GLN A 177 5.51 -2.75 5.52
CA GLN A 177 5.90 -3.96 4.82
C GLN A 177 5.97 -3.75 3.31
N VAL A 178 6.71 -4.64 2.65
CA VAL A 178 6.76 -4.79 1.19
C VAL A 178 6.41 -6.23 0.83
N LEU A 179 6.01 -6.45 -0.43
CA LEU A 179 5.71 -7.79 -0.93
C LEU A 179 6.78 -8.22 -1.93
N HIS A 180 7.52 -9.26 -1.59
CA HIS A 180 8.38 -9.97 -2.53
C HIS A 180 7.56 -10.96 -3.35
N TRP A 181 7.71 -10.88 -4.67
CA TRP A 181 7.01 -11.71 -5.64
C TRP A 181 8.02 -12.48 -6.50
N GLN A 182 8.07 -13.79 -6.26
CA GLN A 182 8.81 -14.73 -7.09
C GLN A 182 7.98 -15.12 -8.31
N ARG A 183 8.55 -14.95 -9.50
CA ARG A 183 7.87 -15.24 -10.77
C ARG A 183 8.85 -15.51 -11.89
N GLU A 184 8.36 -16.17 -12.94
CA GLU A 184 9.07 -16.29 -14.20
C GLU A 184 9.29 -14.92 -14.84
N GLY A 185 10.44 -14.73 -15.50
CA GLY A 185 10.81 -13.45 -16.12
C GLY A 185 11.37 -12.40 -15.16
N GLY A 186 11.69 -12.78 -13.92
CA GLY A 186 12.40 -11.95 -12.94
C GLY A 186 11.51 -11.56 -11.77
N ASN A 187 12.06 -11.69 -10.57
CA ASN A 187 11.35 -11.43 -9.31
C ASN A 187 11.04 -9.93 -9.18
N ALA A 188 10.00 -9.59 -8.41
CA ALA A 188 9.64 -8.20 -8.15
C ALA A 188 9.45 -7.91 -6.67
N LEU A 189 9.64 -6.64 -6.33
CA LEU A 189 9.23 -6.08 -5.06
C LEU A 189 8.07 -5.09 -5.28
N LEU A 190 6.94 -5.30 -4.63
CA LEU A 190 5.86 -4.32 -4.60
C LEU A 190 6.00 -3.48 -3.34
N THR A 191 5.97 -2.16 -3.51
CA THR A 191 6.33 -1.22 -2.45
C THR A 191 5.32 -0.09 -2.30
N GLY A 192 5.13 0.33 -1.05
CA GLY A 192 4.51 1.60 -0.70
C GLY A 192 5.55 2.68 -0.42
N ASP A 193 5.24 3.59 0.50
CA ASP A 193 6.11 4.71 0.85
C ASP A 193 7.44 4.28 1.50
N THR A 194 7.50 3.11 2.15
CA THR A 194 8.75 2.61 2.76
C THR A 194 9.92 2.51 1.78
N VAL A 195 9.63 2.18 0.52
CA VAL A 195 10.60 2.10 -0.58
C VAL A 195 9.95 2.78 -1.78
N GLN A 196 9.96 4.11 -1.80
CA GLN A 196 9.26 4.88 -2.83
C GLN A 196 10.14 5.06 -4.07
N VAL A 197 9.65 4.63 -5.23
CA VAL A 197 10.32 4.88 -6.52
C VAL A 197 10.29 6.37 -6.84
N THR A 198 11.47 6.93 -7.12
CA THR A 198 11.62 8.34 -7.49
C THR A 198 11.30 8.58 -8.98
N PRO A 199 11.01 9.83 -9.41
CA PRO A 199 10.62 10.13 -10.79
C PRO A 199 11.62 9.72 -11.87
N THR A 200 12.91 9.58 -11.54
CA THR A 200 13.91 9.09 -12.51
C THR A 200 13.75 7.60 -12.83
N ARG A 201 12.97 6.86 -12.03
CA ARG A 201 12.74 5.41 -12.14
C ARG A 201 14.02 4.59 -12.10
N ARG A 202 15.08 5.16 -11.51
CA ARG A 202 16.40 4.54 -11.33
C ARG A 202 16.82 4.46 -9.87
N TYR A 203 16.10 5.16 -8.99
CA TYR A 203 16.38 5.19 -7.56
C TYR A 203 15.09 5.10 -6.77
N VAL A 204 15.24 4.66 -5.54
CA VAL A 204 14.23 4.80 -4.49
C VAL A 204 14.65 5.87 -3.48
N SER A 205 13.69 6.33 -2.69
CA SER A 205 13.90 7.18 -1.52
C SER A 205 13.26 6.56 -0.30
N PHE A 206 13.63 7.05 0.88
CA PHE A 206 13.15 6.59 2.18
C PHE A 206 12.73 7.82 2.97
N MET A 207 11.49 7.92 3.43
CA MET A 207 11.08 9.05 4.27
C MET A 207 10.27 8.58 5.45
N TYR A 208 10.48 9.24 6.59
CA TYR A 208 9.57 9.11 7.70
C TYR A 208 8.23 9.73 7.32
N SER A 209 8.23 10.93 6.74
CA SER A 209 7.04 11.61 6.21
C SER A 209 7.31 12.20 4.83
N TYR A 210 6.69 11.67 3.77
CA TYR A 210 6.72 12.29 2.45
C TYR A 210 6.01 13.66 2.41
N PRO A 211 4.75 13.79 2.90
CA PRO A 211 4.05 15.07 2.78
C PRO A 211 4.71 16.20 3.57
N ASN A 212 5.33 15.88 4.72
CA ASN A 212 6.01 16.88 5.55
C ASN A 212 7.54 16.89 5.35
N GLN A 213 8.03 16.17 4.34
CA GLN A 213 9.44 16.13 3.96
C GLN A 213 10.42 15.74 5.08
N ILE A 214 10.00 14.85 5.98
CA ILE A 214 10.83 14.39 7.10
C ILE A 214 11.65 13.17 6.65
N PRO A 215 12.99 13.26 6.60
CA PRO A 215 13.83 12.14 6.21
C PRO A 215 13.75 11.00 7.24
N LEU A 216 13.98 9.78 6.77
CA LEU A 216 14.16 8.63 7.66
C LEU A 216 15.60 8.64 8.18
N ASN A 217 15.81 8.27 9.46
CA ASN A 217 17.16 8.25 10.02
C ASN A 217 18.02 7.09 9.46
N ALA A 218 19.34 7.22 9.61
CA ALA A 218 20.31 6.26 9.07
C ALA A 218 20.12 4.83 9.59
N ALA A 219 19.76 4.66 10.87
CA ALA A 219 19.56 3.34 11.46
C ALA A 219 18.37 2.61 10.81
N ALA A 220 17.26 3.32 10.59
CA ALA A 220 16.08 2.77 9.94
C ALA A 220 16.33 2.45 8.46
N VAL A 221 17.04 3.31 7.72
CA VAL A 221 17.42 3.02 6.33
C VAL A 221 18.33 1.78 6.22
N ARG A 222 19.31 1.65 7.14
CA ARG A 222 20.16 0.43 7.21
C ARG A 222 19.34 -0.82 7.52
N ARG A 223 18.33 -0.73 8.39
CA ARG A 223 17.42 -1.84 8.68
C ARG A 223 16.64 -2.26 7.44
N ILE A 224 16.09 -1.32 6.68
CA ILE A 224 15.38 -1.61 5.41
C ILE A 224 16.33 -2.32 4.44
N GLY A 225 17.56 -1.81 4.30
CA GLY A 225 18.60 -2.45 3.48
C GLY A 225 18.87 -3.90 3.90
N ALA A 226 19.03 -4.15 5.19
CA ALA A 226 19.26 -5.49 5.73
C ALA A 226 18.06 -6.43 5.56
N ALA A 227 16.83 -5.95 5.77
CA ALA A 227 15.62 -6.76 5.62
C ALA A 227 15.41 -7.25 4.18
N LEU A 228 15.84 -6.45 3.19
CA LEU A 228 15.69 -6.77 1.78
C LEU A 228 16.95 -7.37 1.15
N GLU A 229 18.03 -7.51 1.90
CA GLU A 229 19.29 -8.11 1.42
C GLU A 229 19.10 -9.56 0.94
N PRO A 230 18.36 -10.45 1.64
CA PRO A 230 18.21 -11.85 1.24
C PRO A 230 17.32 -12.10 0.01
N PHE A 231 16.62 -11.07 -0.48
CA PHE A 231 15.62 -11.21 -1.54
C PHE A 231 16.17 -10.73 -2.88
N ASP A 232 16.15 -11.60 -3.88
CA ASP A 232 16.47 -11.23 -5.26
C ASP A 232 15.25 -10.63 -5.95
N PHE A 233 15.41 -9.49 -6.61
CA PHE A 233 14.37 -8.83 -7.39
C PHE A 233 14.96 -8.01 -8.53
N ASP A 234 14.38 -8.17 -9.71
CA ASP A 234 14.75 -7.47 -10.94
C ASP A 234 13.91 -6.20 -11.12
N ASP A 235 12.71 -6.17 -10.54
CA ASP A 235 11.78 -5.05 -10.61
C ASP A 235 11.39 -4.50 -9.23
N ILE A 236 11.10 -3.20 -9.17
CA ILE A 236 10.33 -2.57 -8.08
C ILE A 236 9.07 -1.94 -8.67
N ARG A 237 7.91 -2.32 -8.13
CA ARG A 237 6.59 -1.81 -8.51
C ARG A 237 6.06 -0.86 -7.43
N GLY A 238 6.09 0.44 -7.72
CA GLY A 238 5.72 1.47 -6.74
C GLY A 238 4.21 1.73 -6.68
N ALA A 239 3.77 2.37 -5.58
CA ALA A 239 2.38 2.72 -5.32
C ALA A 239 1.78 3.82 -6.22
N TRP A 240 2.59 4.44 -7.08
CA TRP A 240 2.17 5.48 -8.01
C TRP A 240 2.22 4.96 -9.44
N TRP A 241 1.31 5.47 -10.27
CA TRP A 241 1.29 5.22 -11.70
C TRP A 241 2.64 5.57 -12.34
N ASP A 242 3.15 4.67 -13.18
CA ASP A 242 4.36 4.82 -13.99
C ASP A 242 5.67 4.94 -13.19
N LEU A 243 5.63 4.95 -11.86
CA LEU A 243 6.80 4.98 -10.98
C LEU A 243 7.23 3.55 -10.61
N ASN A 244 7.82 2.89 -11.61
CA ASN A 244 8.36 1.54 -11.51
C ASN A 244 9.83 1.52 -11.96
N ILE A 245 10.65 0.72 -11.29
CA ILE A 245 12.00 0.37 -11.74
C ILE A 245 11.90 -1.01 -12.38
N ILE A 246 12.18 -1.10 -13.69
CA ILE A 246 12.06 -2.34 -14.47
C ILE A 246 13.46 -2.78 -14.91
N GLY A 247 13.88 -3.97 -14.47
CA GLY A 247 15.23 -4.48 -14.65
C GLY A 247 16.28 -3.84 -13.72
N GLY A 248 17.16 -4.67 -13.15
CA GLY A 248 18.27 -4.21 -12.32
C GLY A 248 17.87 -3.53 -10.99
N ALA A 249 16.64 -3.76 -10.53
CA ALA A 249 16.11 -3.04 -9.37
C ALA A 249 16.86 -3.31 -8.07
N LYS A 250 17.41 -4.52 -7.85
CA LYS A 250 18.27 -4.81 -6.69
C LYS A 250 19.51 -3.89 -6.63
N ALA A 251 20.19 -3.70 -7.75
CA ALA A 251 21.35 -2.82 -7.83
C ALA A 251 20.94 -1.35 -7.61
N ALA A 252 19.83 -0.92 -8.22
CA ALA A 252 19.25 0.41 -8.03
C ALA A 252 18.88 0.68 -6.56
N PHE A 253 18.28 -0.31 -5.88
CA PHE A 253 17.95 -0.25 -4.46
C PHE A 253 19.21 -0.09 -3.60
N ASN A 254 20.21 -0.96 -3.77
CA ASN A 254 21.47 -0.88 -3.01
C ASN A 254 22.18 0.46 -3.20
N ALA A 255 22.25 0.95 -4.45
CA ALA A 255 22.79 2.27 -4.76
C ALA A 255 21.98 3.39 -4.09
N SER A 256 20.65 3.26 -4.02
CA SER A 256 19.77 4.22 -3.35
C SER A 256 19.97 4.26 -1.84
N VAL A 257 20.15 3.10 -1.19
CA VAL A 257 20.48 3.01 0.24
C VAL A 257 21.79 3.76 0.53
N ALA A 258 22.85 3.46 -0.22
CA ALA A 258 24.15 4.12 -0.05
C ALA A 258 24.05 5.63 -0.30
N ARG A 259 23.38 6.03 -1.39
CA ARG A 259 23.17 7.44 -1.77
C ARG A 259 22.39 8.20 -0.70
N TYR A 260 21.33 7.62 -0.17
CA TYR A 260 20.50 8.26 0.86
C TYR A 260 21.29 8.45 2.15
N LEU A 261 21.98 7.40 2.62
CA LEU A 261 22.80 7.47 3.84
C LEU A 261 23.89 8.52 3.74
N ALA A 262 24.53 8.68 2.58
CA ALA A 262 25.53 9.72 2.37
C ALA A 262 24.93 11.14 2.40
N ALA A 263 23.67 11.31 1.98
CA ALA A 263 23.01 12.62 1.94
C ALA A 263 22.51 13.10 3.31
N ILE A 264 22.29 12.18 4.26
CA ILE A 264 21.81 12.49 5.62
C ILE A 264 22.88 12.32 6.71
N ALA A 265 24.13 12.11 6.29
CA ALA A 265 25.28 11.91 7.18
C ALA A 265 25.76 13.20 7.83
#